data_AF-A0AAD5PUL4-F1
#
_entry.id   AF-A0AAD5PUL4-F1
#
_cell.length_a   1.000
_cell.length_b   1.000
_cell.length_c   1.000
_cell.angle_alpha   90.00
_cell.angle_beta   90.00
_cell.angle_gamma   90.00
#
_symmetry.space_group_name_H-M   'P 1'
#
loop_
_entity.id
_entity.type
_entity.pdbx_description
1 polymer ?
#
loop_
_entity_poly.entity_id
_entity_poly.type
_entity_poly.pdbx_seq_one_letter_code
_entity_poly.pdbx_strand_id
1 'polypeptide(L)'
;MENLELLHKERVEVNKQHAKRMGQNSKDWEDNFNFAMKALIESHATVPTSCWICRKLVNCNYIRCSTCVKVFCSYCDIDFHTTTTLHNRDVMQNLNVIKLKAKEFWDFPKDVVIVKEVSVPCFVPLECVGCNSKNTLNIEPSNKNCEFHKEPRLASMSDYVISGLWPGSPTRSCTLFSKSLLVQWFHLKHKTPSTAATKYVEVLEKCQMNREE
;
A
#
# COMPACT_ATOMS: atom_id res chain seq x y z
N MET A 1 51.91 16.36 9.20
CA MET A 1 50.95 16.80 10.24
C MET A 1 49.90 17.74 9.66
N GLU A 2 50.28 18.72 8.80
CA GLU A 2 49.35 19.67 8.16
C GLU A 2 48.17 19.05 7.39
N ASN A 3 48.36 17.90 6.73
CA ASN A 3 47.32 17.27 5.91
C ASN A 3 46.14 16.72 6.77
N LEU A 4 46.42 16.30 8.01
CA LEU A 4 45.39 15.83 8.95
C LEU A 4 44.57 16.98 9.54
N GLU A 5 45.19 18.14 9.75
CA GLU A 5 44.51 19.35 10.24
C GLU A 5 43.63 19.99 9.16
N LEU A 6 44.06 19.95 7.90
CA LEU A 6 43.26 20.39 6.75
C LEU A 6 42.00 19.53 6.58
N LEU A 7 42.16 18.20 6.61
CA LEU A 7 41.02 17.27 6.56
C LEU A 7 40.06 17.44 7.74
N HIS A 8 40.59 17.74 8.93
CA HIS A 8 39.76 18.00 10.11
C HIS A 8 38.97 19.31 9.96
N LYS A 9 39.60 20.39 9.47
CA LYS A 9 38.93 21.68 9.20
C LYS A 9 37.84 21.54 8.14
N GLU A 10 38.11 20.85 7.03
CA GLU A 10 37.11 20.58 5.99
C GLU A 10 35.92 19.80 6.55
N ARG A 11 36.16 18.76 7.35
CA ARG A 11 35.09 17.96 7.95
C ARG A 11 34.23 18.76 8.94
N VAL A 12 34.85 19.64 9.72
CA VAL A 12 34.15 20.55 10.64
C VAL A 12 33.27 21.54 9.86
N GLU A 13 33.78 22.08 8.75
CA GLU A 13 33.05 23.05 7.94
C GLU A 13 31.86 22.41 7.21
N VAL A 14 32.04 21.20 6.66
CA VAL A 14 30.96 20.40 6.07
C VAL A 14 29.86 20.10 7.11
N ASN A 15 30.24 19.77 8.34
CA ASN A 15 29.29 19.51 9.42
C ASN A 15 28.51 20.77 9.81
N LYS A 16 29.16 21.94 9.87
CA LYS A 16 28.48 23.22 10.13
C LYS A 16 27.50 23.57 9.03
N GLN A 17 27.88 23.40 7.76
CA GLN A 17 26.98 23.63 6.62
C GLN A 17 25.79 22.66 6.64
N HIS A 18 26.00 21.40 6.98
CA HIS A 18 24.92 20.43 7.14
C HIS A 18 23.98 20.84 8.28
N ALA A 19 24.50 21.20 9.45
CA ALA A 19 23.69 21.67 10.58
C ALA A 19 22.87 22.92 10.22
N LYS A 20 23.47 23.88 9.52
CA LYS A 20 22.77 25.08 9.03
C LYS A 20 21.62 24.74 8.07
N ARG A 21 21.84 23.81 7.13
CA ARG A 21 20.79 23.35 6.21
C ARG A 21 19.66 22.63 6.95
N MET A 22 19.98 21.76 7.90
CA MET A 22 18.97 21.07 8.70
C MET A 22 18.14 22.04 9.55
N GLY A 23 18.78 23.06 10.14
CA GLY A 23 18.09 24.12 10.88
C GLY A 23 17.15 24.95 9.99
N GLN A 24 17.61 25.31 8.78
CA GLN A 24 16.76 26.02 7.82
C GLN A 24 15.57 25.15 7.38
N ASN A 25 15.80 23.88 7.03
CA ASN A 25 14.72 22.97 6.67
C ASN A 25 13.69 22.81 7.79
N SER A 26 14.13 22.73 9.05
CA SER A 26 13.23 22.64 10.19
C SER A 26 12.34 23.88 10.28
N LYS A 27 12.93 25.07 10.13
CA LYS A 27 12.22 26.34 10.17
C LYS A 27 11.26 26.50 8.99
N ASP A 28 11.68 26.11 7.78
CA ASP A 28 10.83 26.14 6.60
C ASP A 28 9.61 25.23 6.77
N TRP A 29 9.77 24.04 7.36
CA TRP A 29 8.64 23.18 7.69
C TRP A 29 7.73 23.81 8.74
N GLU A 30 8.27 24.40 9.80
CA GLU A 30 7.48 25.11 10.83
C GLU A 30 6.65 26.25 10.23
N ASP A 31 7.29 27.10 9.42
CA ASP A 31 6.65 28.28 8.83
C ASP A 31 5.59 27.91 7.77
N ASN A 32 5.75 26.77 7.08
CA ASN A 32 4.88 26.37 5.95
C ASN A 32 3.98 25.17 6.24
N PHE A 33 4.03 24.57 7.44
CA PHE A 33 3.28 23.37 7.77
C PHE A 33 1.78 23.55 7.52
N ASN A 34 1.21 24.65 7.99
CA ASN A 34 -0.21 24.94 7.83
C ASN A 34 -0.64 25.10 6.36
N PHE A 35 0.23 25.65 5.52
CA PHE A 35 -0.03 25.77 4.08
C PHE A 35 -0.01 24.39 3.40
N ALA A 36 1.01 23.58 3.71
CA ALA A 36 1.10 22.21 3.21
C ALA A 36 -0.09 21.36 3.66
N MET A 37 -0.53 21.53 4.91
CA MET A 37 -1.67 20.83 5.47
C MET A 37 -2.99 21.25 4.81
N LYS A 38 -3.20 22.56 4.63
CA LYS A 38 -4.35 23.07 3.89
C LYS A 38 -4.40 22.53 2.46
N ALA A 39 -3.28 22.55 1.74
CA ALA A 39 -3.21 22.01 0.39
C ALA A 39 -3.48 20.49 0.36
N LEU A 40 -3.03 19.75 1.38
CA LEU A 40 -3.34 18.33 1.53
C LEU A 40 -4.86 18.13 1.73
N ILE A 41 -5.48 18.83 2.68
CA ILE A 41 -6.92 18.77 2.95
C ILE A 41 -7.72 19.12 1.69
N GLU A 42 -7.37 20.20 1.00
CA GLU A 42 -8.03 20.63 -0.25
C GLU A 42 -7.86 19.59 -1.38
N SER A 43 -6.72 18.89 -1.46
CA SER A 43 -6.52 17.80 -2.42
C SER A 43 -7.43 16.58 -2.17
N HIS A 44 -7.95 16.49 -0.95
CA HIS A 44 -8.87 15.47 -0.49
C HIS A 44 -10.34 15.93 -0.47
N ALA A 45 -10.62 17.23 -0.67
CA ALA A 45 -11.98 17.71 -0.81
C ALA A 45 -12.68 17.01 -1.99
N THR A 46 -13.89 16.48 -1.75
CA THR A 46 -14.63 15.79 -2.80
C THR A 46 -15.09 16.77 -3.88
N VAL A 47 -14.62 16.55 -5.10
CA VAL A 47 -15.13 17.24 -6.28
C VAL A 47 -16.09 16.29 -7.00
N PRO A 48 -17.29 16.74 -7.39
CA PRO A 48 -18.19 15.93 -8.20
C PRO A 48 -17.46 15.37 -9.43
N THR A 49 -17.52 14.06 -9.60
CA THR A 49 -16.80 13.35 -10.65
C THR A 49 -17.60 12.15 -11.14
N SER A 50 -17.07 11.36 -12.07
CA SER A 50 -17.75 10.18 -12.61
C SER A 50 -17.02 8.89 -12.23
N CYS A 51 -17.78 7.85 -11.93
CA CYS A 51 -17.23 6.51 -11.77
C CYS A 51 -16.59 6.05 -13.09
N TRP A 52 -15.36 5.52 -13.02
CA TRP A 52 -14.62 5.06 -14.18
C TRP A 52 -15.29 3.89 -14.91
N ILE A 53 -16.01 3.02 -14.20
CA ILE A 53 -16.71 1.87 -14.79
C ILE A 53 -18.09 2.28 -15.29
N CYS A 54 -19.02 2.61 -14.39
CA CYS A 54 -20.42 2.83 -14.76
C CYS A 54 -20.75 4.24 -15.27
N ARG A 55 -19.78 5.17 -15.25
CA ARG A 55 -19.91 6.58 -15.71
C ARG A 55 -20.94 7.42 -14.96
N LYS A 56 -21.65 6.87 -13.98
CA LYS A 56 -22.56 7.62 -13.11
C LYS A 56 -21.79 8.67 -12.32
N LEU A 57 -22.43 9.83 -12.14
CA LEU A 57 -21.90 10.93 -11.34
C LEU A 57 -21.87 10.54 -9.85
N VAL A 58 -20.79 10.90 -9.17
CA VAL A 58 -20.56 10.70 -7.73
C VAL A 58 -20.17 12.04 -7.11
N ASN A 59 -21.00 12.52 -6.17
CA ASN A 59 -20.96 13.94 -5.78
C ASN A 59 -20.30 14.19 -4.43
N CYS A 60 -20.36 13.21 -3.52
CA CYS A 60 -19.98 13.41 -2.11
C CYS A 60 -19.27 12.20 -1.49
N ASN A 61 -19.59 10.98 -1.95
CA ASN A 61 -18.99 9.74 -1.47
C ASN A 61 -18.54 8.89 -2.65
N TYR A 62 -17.24 8.65 -2.79
CA TYR A 62 -16.68 7.77 -3.82
C TYR A 62 -15.35 7.17 -3.39
N ILE A 63 -14.92 6.14 -4.10
CA ILE A 63 -13.64 5.49 -3.84
C ILE A 63 -12.61 6.03 -4.83
N ARG A 64 -11.52 6.60 -4.31
CA ARG A 64 -10.32 6.92 -5.10
C ARG A 64 -9.31 5.79 -4.93
N CYS A 65 -8.87 5.23 -6.04
CA CYS A 65 -7.80 4.23 -6.03
C CYS A 65 -6.50 4.86 -6.53
N SER A 66 -5.53 5.01 -5.64
CA SER A 66 -4.22 5.60 -5.96
C SER A 66 -3.36 4.67 -6.80
N THR A 67 -3.59 3.35 -6.72
CA THR A 67 -2.89 2.37 -7.57
C THR A 67 -3.38 2.41 -9.01
N CYS A 68 -4.71 2.47 -9.23
CA CYS A 68 -5.29 2.58 -10.57
C CYS A 68 -5.24 3.99 -11.16
N VAL A 69 -5.12 5.01 -10.29
CA VAL A 69 -5.34 6.41 -10.63
C VAL A 69 -6.75 6.64 -11.19
N LYS A 70 -7.76 6.04 -10.56
CA LYS A 70 -9.18 6.06 -10.99
C LYS A 70 -10.15 6.30 -9.81
N VAL A 71 -11.37 6.71 -10.15
CA VAL A 71 -12.48 6.91 -9.21
C VAL A 71 -13.59 5.89 -9.48
N PHE A 72 -14.19 5.36 -8.41
CA PHE A 72 -15.22 4.33 -8.46
C PHE A 72 -16.41 4.72 -7.56
N CYS A 73 -17.62 4.34 -7.96
CA CYS A 73 -18.73 4.24 -7.01
C CYS A 73 -18.54 2.98 -6.15
N SER A 74 -19.25 2.89 -5.01
CA SER A 74 -19.15 1.76 -4.08
C SER A 74 -19.34 0.39 -4.75
N TYR A 75 -20.34 0.26 -5.63
CA TYR A 75 -20.65 -1.00 -6.31
C TYR A 75 -19.52 -1.43 -7.24
N CYS A 76 -19.07 -0.53 -8.11
CA CYS A 76 -18.00 -0.81 -9.06
C CYS A 76 -16.65 -1.03 -8.37
N ASP A 77 -16.41 -0.37 -7.23
CA ASP A 77 -15.24 -0.62 -6.40
C ASP A 77 -15.23 -2.06 -5.86
N ILE A 78 -16.36 -2.52 -5.30
CA ILE A 78 -16.50 -3.89 -4.83
C ILE A 78 -16.27 -4.88 -5.97
N ASP A 79 -16.94 -4.71 -7.11
CA ASP A 79 -16.85 -5.68 -8.21
C ASP A 79 -15.43 -5.79 -8.77
N PHE A 80 -14.71 -4.67 -8.87
CA PHE A 80 -13.37 -4.64 -9.43
C PHE A 80 -12.29 -5.02 -8.40
N HIS A 81 -12.32 -4.43 -7.20
CA HIS A 81 -11.25 -4.56 -6.21
C HIS A 81 -11.37 -5.81 -5.32
N THR A 82 -12.47 -6.55 -5.38
CA THR A 82 -12.51 -7.92 -4.84
C THR A 82 -11.58 -8.89 -5.58
N THR A 83 -11.23 -8.57 -6.83
CA THR A 83 -10.29 -9.34 -7.67
C THR A 83 -8.91 -8.70 -7.77
N THR A 84 -8.78 -7.43 -7.38
CA THR A 84 -7.54 -6.63 -7.40
C THR A 84 -7.28 -6.01 -6.02
N THR A 85 -7.07 -6.88 -5.04
CA THR A 85 -7.20 -6.58 -3.60
C THR A 85 -6.05 -5.79 -3.00
N LEU A 86 -4.93 -5.66 -3.72
CA LEU A 86 -3.70 -5.03 -3.22
C LEU A 86 -3.57 -3.56 -3.63
N HIS A 87 -4.69 -2.93 -3.97
CA HIS A 87 -4.72 -1.53 -4.36
C HIS A 87 -4.91 -0.61 -3.16
N ASN A 88 -4.25 0.54 -3.20
CA ASN A 88 -4.41 1.59 -2.20
C ASN A 88 -5.67 2.39 -2.53
N ARG A 89 -6.67 2.25 -1.67
CA ARG A 89 -8.01 2.79 -1.88
C ARG A 89 -8.43 3.63 -0.69
N ASP A 90 -9.04 4.76 -1.01
CA ASP A 90 -9.53 5.72 -0.03
C ASP A 90 -11.01 6.01 -0.34
N VAL A 91 -11.87 5.97 0.68
CA VAL A 91 -13.22 6.55 0.58
C VAL A 91 -13.08 8.04 0.81
N MET A 92 -13.50 8.80 -0.20
CA MET A 92 -13.58 10.25 -0.12
C MET A 92 -15.00 10.60 0.34
N GLN A 93 -15.15 11.23 1.50
CA GLN A 93 -16.43 11.64 2.09
C GLN A 93 -16.39 13.12 2.47
N ASN A 94 -16.80 14.02 1.57
CA ASN A 94 -16.71 15.47 1.78
C ASN A 94 -15.30 15.95 2.22
N LEU A 95 -15.10 16.16 3.53
CA LEU A 95 -13.84 16.59 4.15
C LEU A 95 -13.08 15.46 4.85
N ASN A 96 -13.64 14.25 4.84
CA ASN A 96 -13.06 13.07 5.48
C ASN A 96 -12.51 12.11 4.42
N VAL A 97 -11.44 11.43 4.79
CA VAL A 97 -10.83 10.37 4.00
C VAL A 97 -10.74 9.13 4.86
N ILE A 98 -11.27 8.01 4.37
CA ILE A 98 -11.15 6.72 5.06
C ILE A 98 -10.30 5.80 4.21
N LYS A 99 -9.12 5.44 4.71
CA LYS A 99 -8.25 4.45 4.05
C LYS A 99 -8.85 3.06 4.19
N LEU A 100 -9.02 2.36 3.07
CA LEU A 100 -9.53 1.00 3.04
C LEU A 100 -8.38 -0.01 3.01
N LYS A 101 -8.42 -0.98 3.92
CA LYS A 101 -7.59 -2.19 3.80
C LYS A 101 -8.07 -3.07 2.64
N ALA A 102 -7.24 -4.05 2.28
CA ALA A 102 -7.51 -4.97 1.16
C ALA A 102 -8.88 -5.67 1.22
N LYS A 103 -9.36 -5.98 2.43
CA LYS A 103 -10.66 -6.65 2.67
C LYS A 103 -11.81 -5.69 2.99
N GLU A 104 -11.52 -4.41 3.15
CA GLU A 104 -12.49 -3.40 3.57
C GLU A 104 -13.11 -2.73 2.34
N PHE A 105 -14.44 -2.55 2.35
CA PHE A 105 -15.18 -1.93 1.25
C PHE A 105 -16.23 -0.99 1.81
N TRP A 106 -16.56 0.06 1.07
CA TRP A 106 -17.60 1.00 1.48
C TRP A 106 -18.99 0.54 1.02
N ASP A 107 -19.90 0.33 1.96
CA ASP A 107 -21.30 0.02 1.68
C ASP A 107 -22.12 1.33 1.64
N PHE A 108 -22.29 1.92 0.45
CA PHE A 108 -22.96 3.20 0.28
C PHE A 108 -24.37 3.27 0.90
N PRO A 109 -25.28 2.29 0.70
CA PRO A 109 -26.58 2.28 1.36
C PRO A 109 -26.54 2.34 2.89
N LYS A 110 -25.52 1.75 3.51
CA LYS A 110 -25.40 1.67 4.98
C LYS A 110 -24.47 2.73 5.56
N ASP A 111 -23.74 3.44 4.71
CA ASP A 111 -22.73 4.44 5.09
C ASP A 111 -21.70 3.88 6.09
N VAL A 112 -21.25 2.64 5.86
CA VAL A 112 -20.25 1.97 6.71
C VAL A 112 -19.20 1.20 5.90
N VAL A 113 -18.02 1.03 6.49
CA VAL A 113 -17.02 0.09 5.99
C VAL A 113 -17.45 -1.33 6.38
N ILE A 114 -17.54 -2.20 5.38
CA ILE A 114 -17.79 -3.63 5.53
C ILE A 114 -16.53 -4.42 5.21
N VAL A 115 -16.37 -5.58 5.84
CA VAL A 115 -15.30 -6.53 5.52
C VAL A 115 -15.87 -7.60 4.61
N LYS A 116 -15.19 -7.87 3.49
CA LYS A 116 -15.49 -8.97 2.58
C LYS A 116 -14.30 -9.89 2.46
N GLU A 117 -14.58 -11.18 2.32
CA GLU A 117 -13.57 -12.10 1.82
C GLU A 117 -13.27 -11.76 0.36
N VAL A 118 -11.99 -11.74 0.04
CA VAL A 118 -11.51 -11.33 -1.27
C VAL A 118 -10.50 -12.34 -1.78
N SER A 119 -10.55 -12.57 -3.08
CA SER A 119 -9.61 -13.48 -3.73
C SER A 119 -8.23 -12.84 -3.72
N VAL A 120 -7.25 -13.51 -3.12
CA VAL A 120 -5.86 -13.11 -3.33
C VAL A 120 -5.52 -13.50 -4.77
N PRO A 121 -5.01 -12.58 -5.61
CA PRO A 121 -4.48 -12.92 -6.91
C PRO A 121 -3.25 -13.80 -6.70
N CYS A 122 -3.49 -15.09 -6.58
CA CYS A 122 -2.46 -16.10 -6.53
C CYS A 122 -2.21 -16.54 -7.96
N PHE A 123 -0.94 -16.57 -8.40
CA PHE A 123 -0.57 -17.18 -9.67
C PHE A 123 -1.20 -18.56 -9.87
N VAL A 124 -1.47 -18.93 -11.12
CA VAL A 124 -1.97 -20.26 -11.46
C VAL A 124 -0.95 -21.29 -10.99
N PRO A 125 -1.35 -22.25 -10.17
CA PRO A 125 -0.47 -23.37 -9.84
C PRO A 125 -0.04 -24.07 -11.14
N LEU A 126 1.22 -24.48 -11.26
CA LEU A 126 1.69 -25.17 -12.47
C LEU A 126 0.97 -26.51 -12.71
N GLU A 127 0.42 -27.11 -11.64
CA GLU A 127 -0.22 -28.42 -11.64
C GLU A 127 -1.49 -28.42 -10.77
N CYS A 128 -2.50 -29.17 -11.17
CA CYS A 128 -3.69 -29.41 -10.34
C CYS A 128 -3.37 -30.37 -9.19
N VAL A 129 -3.80 -30.06 -7.96
CA VAL A 129 -3.56 -30.93 -6.79
C VAL A 129 -4.40 -32.23 -6.84
N GLY A 130 -5.57 -32.22 -7.49
CA GLY A 130 -6.45 -33.38 -7.58
C GLY A 130 -6.03 -34.41 -8.64
N CYS A 131 -5.46 -33.96 -9.76
CA CYS A 131 -5.08 -34.84 -10.88
C CYS A 131 -3.62 -34.72 -11.34
N ASN A 132 -2.78 -33.91 -10.67
CA ASN A 132 -1.39 -33.59 -11.05
C ASN A 132 -1.21 -33.14 -12.51
N SER A 133 -2.30 -32.69 -13.14
CA SER A 133 -2.27 -32.33 -14.56
C SER A 133 -1.65 -30.94 -14.70
N LYS A 134 -0.55 -30.87 -15.44
CA LYS A 134 0.21 -29.64 -15.72
C LYS A 134 -0.56 -28.74 -16.68
N ASN A 135 -0.52 -27.42 -16.47
CA ASN A 135 -1.10 -26.41 -17.38
C ASN A 135 -2.60 -26.56 -17.70
N THR A 136 -3.37 -27.25 -16.84
CA THR A 136 -4.83 -27.45 -17.04
C THR A 136 -5.71 -26.53 -16.18
N LEU A 137 -5.09 -25.58 -15.48
CA LEU A 137 -5.77 -24.64 -14.60
C LEU A 137 -6.01 -23.32 -15.36
N ASN A 138 -7.26 -22.88 -15.43
CA ASN A 138 -7.63 -21.61 -16.05
C ASN A 138 -7.64 -20.47 -15.02
N ILE A 139 -7.33 -19.25 -15.48
CA ILE A 139 -7.49 -18.02 -14.70
C ILE A 139 -8.85 -17.44 -14.99
N GLU A 140 -9.80 -17.60 -14.08
CA GLU A 140 -10.92 -16.69 -13.98
C GLU A 140 -10.87 -15.94 -12.64
N PRO A 141 -11.27 -14.65 -12.61
CA PRO A 141 -11.39 -13.92 -11.36
C PRO A 141 -12.36 -14.68 -10.45
N SER A 142 -11.89 -15.08 -9.27
CA SER A 142 -12.64 -15.83 -8.25
C SER A 142 -12.81 -17.34 -8.47
N ASN A 143 -12.24 -17.97 -9.50
CA ASN A 143 -12.25 -19.43 -9.60
C ASN A 143 -10.99 -19.99 -10.30
N LYS A 144 -10.16 -20.70 -9.53
CA LYS A 144 -9.05 -21.50 -10.04
C LYS A 144 -9.54 -22.92 -10.28
N ASN A 145 -10.31 -23.12 -11.33
CA ASN A 145 -10.87 -24.44 -11.59
C ASN A 145 -9.99 -25.20 -12.58
N CYS A 146 -9.68 -26.45 -12.23
CA CYS A 146 -9.26 -27.45 -13.19
C CYS A 146 -10.51 -27.91 -13.94
N GLU A 147 -10.37 -28.25 -15.22
CA GLU A 147 -11.46 -28.84 -16.02
C GLU A 147 -12.11 -30.06 -15.32
N PHE A 148 -11.34 -30.75 -14.46
CA PHE A 148 -11.76 -31.93 -13.70
C PHE A 148 -12.06 -31.70 -12.22
N HIS A 149 -11.63 -30.57 -11.63
CA HIS A 149 -11.79 -30.27 -10.20
C HIS A 149 -12.21 -28.81 -10.02
N LYS A 150 -13.48 -28.62 -9.62
CA LYS A 150 -14.14 -27.30 -9.53
C LYS A 150 -13.98 -26.59 -8.18
N GLU A 151 -13.20 -27.12 -7.26
CA GLU A 151 -13.07 -26.53 -5.93
C GLU A 151 -11.84 -25.62 -5.81
N PRO A 152 -12.00 -24.37 -5.34
CA PRO A 152 -10.89 -23.46 -5.12
C PRO A 152 -9.98 -23.98 -4.00
N ARG A 153 -8.68 -24.11 -4.28
CA ARG A 153 -7.70 -24.46 -3.24
C ARG A 153 -7.26 -23.23 -2.45
N LEU A 154 -7.03 -23.41 -1.14
CA LEU A 154 -6.35 -22.40 -0.32
C LEU A 154 -4.96 -22.09 -0.89
N ALA A 155 -4.58 -20.82 -0.83
CA ALA A 155 -3.27 -20.35 -1.26
C ALA A 155 -2.17 -20.86 -0.32
N SER A 156 -1.12 -21.46 -0.91
CA SER A 156 0.08 -21.87 -0.21
C SER A 156 1.09 -20.73 -0.13
N MET A 157 2.13 -20.88 0.69
CA MET A 157 3.23 -19.90 0.76
C MET A 157 3.88 -19.62 -0.59
N SER A 158 4.05 -20.66 -1.41
CA SER A 158 4.63 -20.56 -2.75
C SER A 158 3.79 -19.65 -3.66
N ASP A 159 2.47 -19.76 -3.55
CA ASP A 159 1.56 -18.93 -4.35
C ASP A 159 1.73 -17.46 -4.05
N TYR A 160 1.89 -17.09 -2.79
CA TYR A 160 2.17 -15.69 -2.41
C TYR A 160 3.51 -15.22 -2.96
N VAL A 161 4.57 -16.01 -2.81
CA VAL A 161 5.94 -15.64 -3.24
C VAL A 161 6.01 -15.44 -4.75
N ILE A 162 5.43 -16.35 -5.54
CA ILE A 162 5.33 -16.18 -7.00
C ILE A 162 4.52 -14.92 -7.33
N SER A 163 3.49 -14.62 -6.52
CA SER A 163 2.65 -13.39 -6.57
C SER A 163 3.39 -12.09 -6.26
N GLY A 164 4.69 -12.15 -5.99
CA GLY A 164 5.48 -10.99 -5.56
C GLY A 164 5.19 -10.56 -4.12
N LEU A 165 4.42 -11.36 -3.38
CA LEU A 165 4.04 -11.17 -1.98
C LEU A 165 4.85 -12.12 -1.11
N TRP A 166 5.57 -11.55 -0.16
CA TRP A 166 6.49 -12.31 0.67
C TRP A 166 6.03 -12.26 2.11
N PRO A 167 5.99 -13.40 2.81
CA PRO A 167 5.68 -13.39 4.23
C PRO A 167 6.79 -12.66 5.00
N GLY A 168 6.43 -11.94 6.06
CA GLY A 168 7.42 -11.37 6.98
C GLY A 168 8.20 -12.42 7.77
N SER A 169 7.66 -13.63 7.87
CA SER A 169 8.30 -14.79 8.47
C SER A 169 8.04 -16.05 7.64
N PRO A 170 9.04 -16.93 7.41
CA PRO A 170 8.84 -18.22 6.77
C PRO A 170 7.78 -19.10 7.46
N THR A 171 7.52 -18.85 8.75
CA THR A 171 6.60 -19.65 9.58
C THR A 171 5.29 -18.93 9.93
N ARG A 172 5.13 -17.64 9.57
CA ARG A 172 3.92 -16.86 9.87
C ARG A 172 3.53 -16.03 8.64
N SER A 173 2.40 -16.40 8.01
CA SER A 173 1.85 -15.72 6.82
C SER A 173 0.79 -14.67 7.15
N CYS A 174 0.65 -14.26 8.42
CA CYS A 174 -0.37 -13.28 8.84
C CYS A 174 -0.17 -11.89 8.21
N THR A 175 1.02 -11.61 7.66
CA THR A 175 1.35 -10.33 7.01
C THR A 175 2.25 -10.60 5.81
N LEU A 176 1.83 -10.07 4.66
CA LEU A 176 2.56 -10.17 3.39
C LEU A 176 3.12 -8.81 3.02
N PHE A 177 4.33 -8.80 2.47
CA PHE A 177 5.09 -7.62 2.08
C PHE A 177 5.43 -7.70 0.61
N SER A 178 5.55 -6.56 -0.07
CA SER A 178 6.16 -6.57 -1.40
C SER A 178 7.64 -6.93 -1.29
N LYS A 179 8.20 -7.54 -2.36
CA LYS A 179 9.65 -7.78 -2.45
C LYS A 179 10.46 -6.49 -2.24
N SER A 180 10.01 -5.37 -2.80
CA SER A 180 10.69 -4.07 -2.68
C SER A 180 10.79 -3.61 -1.23
N LEU A 181 9.72 -3.78 -0.45
CA LEU A 181 9.69 -3.39 0.96
C LEU A 181 10.64 -4.26 1.81
N LEU A 182 10.70 -5.57 1.53
CA LEU A 182 11.65 -6.46 2.20
C LEU A 182 13.11 -6.13 1.86
N VAL A 183 13.40 -5.79 0.60
CA VAL A 183 14.73 -5.35 0.17
C VAL A 183 15.11 -4.04 0.88
N GLN A 184 14.19 -3.08 0.96
CA GLN A 184 14.42 -1.84 1.68
C GLN A 184 14.68 -2.09 3.16
N TRP A 185 13.88 -2.94 3.81
CA TRP A 185 14.08 -3.36 5.19
C TRP A 185 15.44 -4.03 5.40
N PHE A 186 15.82 -4.95 4.51
CA PHE A 186 17.12 -5.63 4.55
C PHE A 186 18.27 -4.63 4.53
N HIS A 187 18.24 -3.67 3.62
CA HIS A 187 19.26 -2.62 3.54
C HIS A 187 19.27 -1.72 4.77
N LEU A 188 18.10 -1.30 5.25
CA LEU A 188 18.00 -0.45 6.43
C LEU A 188 18.60 -1.14 7.65
N LYS A 189 18.21 -2.40 7.92
CA LYS A 189 18.71 -3.18 9.06
C LYS A 189 20.24 -3.37 9.00
N HIS A 190 20.81 -3.58 7.81
CA HIS A 190 22.25 -3.75 7.66
C HIS A 190 23.03 -2.44 7.81
N LYS A 191 22.50 -1.32 7.29
CA LYS A 191 23.15 0.00 7.40
C LYS A 191 22.95 0.65 8.77
N THR A 192 21.90 0.26 9.49
CA THR A 192 21.55 0.76 10.83
C THR A 192 21.29 -0.42 11.78
N PRO A 193 22.36 -1.11 12.22
CA PRO A 193 22.21 -2.16 13.21
C PRO A 193 21.60 -1.56 14.48
N SER A 194 20.57 -2.23 15.02
CA SER A 194 19.66 -1.79 16.11
C SER A 194 18.31 -1.19 15.68
N THR A 195 18.05 -1.04 14.37
CA THR A 195 16.70 -0.67 13.92
C THR A 195 15.72 -1.82 14.21
N ALA A 196 14.67 -1.54 14.98
CA ALA A 196 13.62 -2.51 15.31
C ALA A 196 12.63 -2.67 14.15
N ALA A 197 12.36 -3.92 13.75
CA ALA A 197 11.40 -4.23 12.68
C ALA A 197 10.00 -3.70 12.99
N THR A 198 9.57 -3.85 14.24
CA THR A 198 8.29 -3.33 14.73
C THR A 198 8.21 -1.82 14.57
N LYS A 199 9.28 -1.08 14.90
CA LYS A 199 9.30 0.37 14.77
C LYS A 199 9.33 0.82 13.31
N TYR A 200 10.01 0.08 12.44
CA TYR A 200 10.01 0.36 11.01
C TYR A 200 8.62 0.16 10.38
N VAL A 201 7.94 -0.95 10.71
CA VAL A 201 6.57 -1.20 10.27
C VAL A 201 5.62 -0.14 10.83
N GLU A 202 5.71 0.18 12.12
CA GLU A 202 4.89 1.23 12.76
C GLU A 202 5.11 2.60 12.08
N VAL A 203 6.35 2.93 11.71
CA VAL A 203 6.66 4.17 10.96
C VAL A 203 6.12 4.11 9.54
N LEU A 204 6.17 2.97 8.85
CA LEU A 204 5.58 2.83 7.52
C LEU A 204 4.06 2.95 7.55
N GLU A 205 3.42 2.33 8.53
CA GLU A 205 1.99 2.45 8.81
C GLU A 205 1.65 3.91 9.15
N LYS A 206 2.46 4.59 9.97
CA LYS A 206 2.33 6.03 10.23
C LYS A 206 2.60 6.89 9.00
N CYS A 207 3.53 6.56 8.12
CA CYS A 207 3.69 7.29 6.85
C CYS A 207 2.50 7.04 5.90
N GLN A 208 1.79 5.93 6.08
CA GLN A 208 0.53 5.68 5.42
C GLN A 208 -0.63 6.42 6.11
N MET A 209 -0.65 6.55 7.44
CA MET A 209 -1.72 7.13 8.28
C MET A 209 -1.59 8.64 8.58
N ASN A 210 -0.39 9.20 8.77
CA ASN A 210 -0.08 10.62 9.02
C ASN A 210 -0.27 11.50 7.77
N ARG A 211 -1.28 11.18 6.96
CA ARG A 211 -1.98 12.12 6.08
C ARG A 211 -3.31 12.53 6.69
N GLU A 212 -3.45 12.37 8.00
CA GLU A 212 -4.61 12.65 8.83
C GLU A 212 -4.09 13.31 10.12
N GLU A 213 -3.69 14.56 10.00
CA GLU A 213 -4.00 15.68 10.89
C GLU A 213 -4.24 16.90 9.98
#